data_AF-A0A916E392-F1
#
_entry.id   AF-A0A916E392-F1
#
_cell.length_a   1.000
_cell.length_b   1.000
_cell.length_c   1.000
_cell.angle_alpha   90.00
_cell.angle_beta   90.00
_cell.angle_gamma   90.00
#
_symmetry.space_group_name_H-M   'P 1'
#
loop_
_entity.id
_entity.type
_entity.pdbx_description
1 polymer ?
#
loop_
_entity_poly.entity_id
_entity_poly.type
_entity_poly.pdbx_seq_one_letter_code
_entity_poly.pdbx_strand_id
1 'polypeptide(L)'
;MYRFVDLVAYTGARVNVLPTHDPDDVKAHQTSFRMIKTDLENAHCEAVASSPKITDVYAFDIYERLENEEDVTVQEKNSFKKFNLLNFYDFGEEISPEFVKNYSKPAVKQVFTNLENITRGKTVDEALLKMRDHELKRYTDILGMEW
;
A
#
# COMPACT_ATOMS: atom_id res chain seq x y z
N MET A 1 31.04 8.82 6.41
CA MET A 1 30.18 9.53 5.46
C MET A 1 29.79 10.85 6.11
N TYR A 2 30.30 11.98 5.62
CA TYR A 2 29.96 13.30 6.15
C TYR A 2 28.51 13.64 5.78
N ARG A 3 27.72 14.17 6.71
CA ARG A 3 26.36 14.62 6.38
C ARG A 3 26.47 15.82 5.45
N PHE A 4 25.46 16.03 4.61
CA PHE A 4 25.41 17.18 3.69
C PHE A 4 25.69 18.52 4.41
N VAL A 5 25.20 18.66 5.65
CA VAL A 5 25.40 19.83 6.51
C VAL A 5 26.89 20.05 6.85
N ASP A 6 27.65 18.98 7.07
CA ASP A 6 29.09 19.05 7.38
C ASP A 6 29.90 19.46 6.15
N LEU A 7 29.48 19.03 4.95
CA LEU A 7 30.07 19.43 3.67
C LEU A 7 29.84 20.91 3.36
N VAL A 8 28.64 21.44 3.66
CA VAL A 8 28.33 22.87 3.50
C VAL A 8 29.18 23.72 4.44
N ALA A 9 29.34 23.30 5.71
CA ALA A 9 30.20 23.97 6.68
C ALA A 9 31.68 23.94 6.27
N TYR A 10 32.18 22.80 5.79
CA TYR A 10 33.60 22.62 5.42
C TYR A 10 33.99 23.41 4.16
N THR A 11 33.08 23.51 3.19
CA THR A 11 33.32 24.23 1.92
C THR A 11 33.17 25.74 2.04
N GLY A 12 32.66 26.24 3.17
CA GLY A 12 32.31 27.66 3.34
C GLY A 12 31.17 28.10 2.41
N ALA A 13 30.47 27.16 1.79
CA ALA A 13 29.34 27.44 0.92
C ALA A 13 28.21 28.04 1.76
N ARG A 14 27.77 29.24 1.39
CA ARG A 14 26.57 29.85 1.95
C ARG A 14 25.42 29.58 0.99
N VAL A 15 24.29 29.10 1.50
CA VAL A 15 23.05 29.09 0.73
C VAL A 15 22.62 30.55 0.60
N ASN A 16 23.05 31.21 -0.47
CA ASN A 16 22.54 32.52 -0.84
C ASN A 16 21.06 32.32 -1.16
N VAL A 17 20.20 32.71 -0.21
CA VAL A 17 18.74 32.88 -0.32
C VAL A 17 18.11 31.85 -1.26
N LEU A 18 17.60 30.75 -0.70
CA LEU A 18 16.62 29.93 -1.43
C LEU A 18 15.61 30.88 -2.08
N PRO A 19 15.25 30.71 -3.36
CA PRO A 19 14.28 31.57 -4.01
C PRO A 19 13.07 31.69 -3.08
N THR A 20 12.77 32.91 -2.64
CA THR A 20 11.53 33.18 -1.93
C THR A 20 10.42 33.01 -2.95
N HIS A 21 9.89 31.80 -3.04
CA HIS A 21 8.68 31.54 -3.79
C HIS A 21 7.55 32.28 -3.10
N ASP A 22 6.68 32.91 -3.91
CA ASP A 22 5.46 33.50 -3.38
C ASP A 22 4.70 32.40 -2.62
N PRO A 23 4.25 32.65 -1.36
CA PRO A 23 3.40 31.71 -0.64
C PRO A 23 2.20 31.22 -1.46
N ASP A 24 1.70 32.03 -2.40
CA ASP A 24 0.60 31.64 -3.29
C ASP A 24 1.05 30.70 -4.42
N ASP A 25 2.29 30.80 -4.91
CA ASP A 25 2.90 29.82 -5.83
C ASP A 25 3.07 28.45 -5.14
N VAL A 26 3.50 28.45 -3.88
CA VAL A 26 3.64 27.21 -3.09
C VAL A 26 2.28 26.52 -2.89
N LYS A 27 1.23 27.28 -2.58
CA LYS A 27 -0.14 26.74 -2.46
C LYS A 27 -0.66 26.21 -3.80
N ALA A 28 -0.40 26.91 -4.90
CA ALA A 28 -0.78 26.46 -6.24
C ALA A 28 -0.10 25.12 -6.56
N HIS A 29 1.21 25.00 -6.34
CA HIS A 29 1.94 23.75 -6.53
C HIS A 29 1.43 22.60 -5.65
N GLN A 30 1.15 22.87 -4.38
CA GLN A 30 0.56 21.86 -3.48
C GLN A 30 -0.82 21.39 -3.96
N THR A 31 -1.63 22.31 -4.48
CA THR A 31 -2.95 22.01 -5.02
C THR A 31 -2.83 21.15 -6.28
N SER A 32 -2.00 21.55 -7.24
CA SER A 32 -1.73 20.78 -8.46
C SER A 32 -1.18 19.39 -8.15
N PHE A 33 -0.23 19.28 -7.21
CA PHE A 33 0.30 17.99 -6.78
C PHE A 33 -0.79 17.09 -6.19
N ARG A 34 -1.66 17.63 -5.32
CA ARG A 34 -2.78 16.88 -4.73
C ARG A 34 -3.76 16.40 -5.79
N MET A 35 -4.06 17.22 -6.79
CA MET A 35 -4.94 16.84 -7.90
C MET A 35 -4.33 15.70 -8.72
N ILE A 36 -3.09 15.86 -9.19
CA ILE A 36 -2.39 14.84 -9.99
C ILE A 36 -2.31 13.51 -9.23
N LYS A 37 -2.00 13.56 -7.93
CA LYS A 37 -1.97 12.35 -7.09
C LYS A 37 -3.34 11.69 -7.03
N THR A 38 -4.39 12.47 -6.85
CA THR A 38 -5.78 11.94 -6.79
C THR A 38 -6.17 11.32 -8.12
N ASP A 39 -5.82 11.96 -9.23
CA ASP A 39 -6.13 11.46 -10.58
C ASP A 39 -5.38 10.16 -10.86
N LEU A 40 -4.10 10.07 -10.47
CA LEU A 40 -3.30 8.86 -10.61
C LEU A 40 -3.85 7.72 -9.74
N GLU A 41 -4.26 8.00 -8.50
CA GLU A 41 -4.89 7.02 -7.63
C GLU A 41 -6.21 6.51 -8.22
N ASN A 42 -7.04 7.39 -8.77
CA ASN A 42 -8.31 7.02 -9.40
C ASN A 42 -8.07 6.16 -10.64
N ALA A 43 -7.18 6.59 -11.53
CA ALA A 43 -6.80 5.83 -12.74
C ALA A 43 -6.24 4.45 -12.38
N HIS A 44 -5.45 4.34 -11.31
CA HIS A 44 -4.98 3.03 -10.83
C HIS A 44 -6.15 2.15 -10.37
N CYS A 45 -7.08 2.70 -9.59
CA CYS A 45 -8.24 1.95 -9.10
C CYS A 45 -9.13 1.48 -10.25
N GLU A 46 -9.35 2.32 -11.26
CA GLU A 46 -10.07 1.97 -12.49
C GLU A 46 -9.35 0.85 -13.25
N ALA A 47 -8.04 0.96 -13.42
CA ALA A 47 -7.24 -0.06 -14.11
C ALA A 47 -7.26 -1.42 -13.41
N VAL A 48 -7.30 -1.45 -12.08
CA VAL A 48 -7.47 -2.69 -11.30
C VAL A 48 -8.90 -3.21 -11.37
N ALA A 49 -9.92 -2.36 -11.25
CA ALA A 49 -11.30 -2.80 -11.31
C ALA A 49 -11.67 -3.37 -12.69
N SER A 50 -11.18 -2.76 -13.76
CA SER A 50 -11.41 -3.17 -15.16
C SER A 50 -10.51 -4.32 -15.65
N SER A 51 -9.49 -4.72 -14.88
CA SER A 51 -8.59 -5.79 -15.30
C SER A 51 -9.33 -7.14 -15.39
N PRO A 52 -8.87 -8.07 -16.25
CA PRO A 52 -9.50 -9.39 -16.36
C PRO A 52 -9.39 -10.16 -15.04
N LYS A 53 -10.44 -10.93 -14.72
CA LYS A 53 -10.40 -11.93 -13.65
C LYS A 53 -9.48 -13.07 -14.09
N ILE A 54 -8.66 -13.55 -13.18
CA ILE A 54 -7.67 -14.61 -13.41
C ILE A 54 -7.98 -15.82 -12.52
N THR A 55 -7.52 -16.99 -12.94
CA THR A 55 -7.65 -18.23 -12.17
C THR A 55 -6.56 -18.33 -11.11
N ASP A 56 -6.74 -19.23 -10.13
CA ASP A 56 -5.74 -19.49 -9.09
C ASP A 56 -4.38 -19.92 -9.69
N VAL A 57 -4.42 -20.74 -10.75
CA VAL A 57 -3.21 -21.21 -11.45
C VAL A 57 -2.44 -20.05 -12.06
N TYR A 58 -3.12 -19.11 -12.71
CA TYR A 58 -2.46 -17.97 -13.33
C TYR A 58 -2.02 -16.92 -12.29
N ALA A 59 -2.76 -16.78 -11.19
CA ALA A 59 -2.32 -15.96 -10.06
C ALA A 59 -1.04 -16.52 -9.41
N PHE A 60 -0.92 -17.84 -9.30
CA PHE A 60 0.27 -18.50 -8.80
C PHE A 60 1.48 -18.31 -9.73
N ASP A 61 1.30 -18.46 -11.05
CA ASP A 61 2.34 -18.16 -12.05
C ASP A 61 2.87 -16.72 -11.92
N ILE A 62 1.96 -15.74 -11.82
CA ILE A 62 2.34 -14.34 -11.61
C ILE A 62 3.11 -14.16 -10.29
N TYR A 63 2.69 -14.84 -9.22
CA TYR A 63 3.36 -14.80 -7.93
C TYR A 63 4.80 -15.35 -8.02
N GLU A 64 5.00 -16.53 -8.60
CA GLU A 64 6.34 -17.12 -8.77
C GLU A 64 7.26 -16.22 -9.59
N ARG A 65 6.75 -15.64 -10.68
CA ARG A 65 7.50 -14.68 -11.51
C ARG A 65 7.90 -13.44 -10.72
N LEU A 66 7.02 -12.90 -9.86
CA LEU A 66 7.36 -11.76 -9.00
C LEU A 66 8.43 -12.10 -7.96
N GLU A 67 8.37 -13.29 -7.34
CA GLU A 67 9.37 -13.76 -6.37
C GLU A 67 10.74 -14.01 -7.03
N ASN A 68 10.75 -14.47 -8.27
CA ASN A 68 11.97 -14.69 -9.06
C ASN A 68 12.53 -13.40 -9.72
N GLU A 69 11.96 -12.23 -9.39
CA GLU A 69 12.32 -10.94 -9.99
C GLU A 69 12.17 -10.90 -11.53
N GLU A 70 11.27 -11.71 -12.07
CA GLU A 70 10.97 -11.74 -13.51
C GLU A 70 10.01 -10.60 -13.91
N ASP A 71 10.06 -10.26 -15.20
CA ASP A 71 9.21 -9.21 -15.75
C ASP A 71 7.73 -9.63 -15.75
N VAL A 72 6.91 -8.81 -15.10
CA VAL A 72 5.44 -8.95 -15.07
C VAL A 72 4.82 -7.63 -15.54
N THR A 73 3.93 -7.73 -16.53
CA THR A 73 3.29 -6.57 -17.14
C THR A 73 2.40 -5.82 -16.14
N VAL A 74 2.13 -4.54 -16.41
CA VAL A 74 1.23 -3.74 -15.56
C VAL A 74 -0.18 -4.34 -15.51
N GLN A 75 -0.66 -4.90 -16.62
CA GLN A 75 -1.96 -5.55 -16.68
C GLN A 75 -2.02 -6.81 -15.81
N GLU A 76 -1.00 -7.66 -15.86
CA GLU A 76 -0.88 -8.84 -14.98
C GLU A 76 -0.85 -8.43 -13.51
N LYS A 77 -0.07 -7.40 -13.15
CA LYS A 77 -0.03 -6.86 -11.79
C LYS A 77 -1.41 -6.36 -11.33
N ASN A 78 -2.16 -5.70 -12.21
CA ASN A 78 -3.51 -5.22 -11.89
C ASN A 78 -4.50 -6.39 -11.72
N SER A 79 -4.44 -7.39 -12.60
CA SER A 79 -5.24 -8.62 -12.48
C SER A 79 -4.93 -9.40 -11.21
N PHE A 80 -3.66 -9.52 -10.85
CA PHE A 80 -3.24 -10.16 -9.60
C PHE A 80 -3.74 -9.39 -8.37
N LYS A 81 -3.67 -8.05 -8.39
CA LYS A 81 -4.28 -7.21 -7.33
C LYS A 81 -5.80 -7.42 -7.21
N LYS A 82 -6.52 -7.47 -8.33
CA LYS A 82 -7.97 -7.74 -8.37
C LYS A 82 -8.29 -9.11 -7.78
N PHE A 83 -7.56 -10.14 -8.18
CA PHE A 83 -7.69 -11.50 -7.66
C PHE A 83 -7.47 -11.55 -6.15
N ASN A 84 -6.39 -10.95 -5.66
CA ASN A 84 -6.10 -10.90 -4.22
C ASN A 84 -7.17 -10.17 -3.41
N LEU A 85 -7.76 -9.10 -3.96
CA LEU A 85 -8.84 -8.38 -3.27
C LEU A 85 -10.14 -9.20 -3.20
N LEU A 86 -10.53 -9.83 -4.32
CA LEU A 86 -11.70 -10.69 -4.36
C LEU A 86 -11.58 -11.83 -3.35
N ASN A 87 -10.44 -12.51 -3.33
CA ASN A 87 -10.20 -13.64 -2.42
C ASN A 87 -10.07 -13.21 -0.96
N PHE A 88 -9.40 -12.09 -0.68
CA PHE A 88 -9.21 -11.62 0.70
C PHE A 88 -10.54 -11.26 1.37
N TYR A 89 -11.47 -10.66 0.62
CA TYR A 89 -12.78 -10.26 1.14
C TYR A 89 -13.88 -11.30 0.91
N ASP A 90 -13.57 -12.44 0.28
CA ASP A 90 -14.55 -13.42 -0.22
C ASP A 90 -15.70 -12.75 -0.98
N PHE A 91 -15.36 -11.74 -1.79
CA PHE A 91 -16.32 -10.88 -2.45
C PHE A 91 -16.75 -11.52 -3.78
N GLY A 92 -17.93 -12.15 -3.79
CA GLY A 92 -18.44 -12.90 -4.95
C GLY A 92 -18.90 -12.05 -6.15
N GLU A 93 -18.90 -10.74 -6.02
CA GLU A 93 -19.38 -9.80 -7.05
C GLU A 93 -18.21 -9.17 -7.85
N GLU A 94 -18.54 -8.31 -8.81
CA GLU A 94 -17.52 -7.49 -9.49
C GLU A 94 -17.08 -6.32 -8.60
N ILE A 95 -15.77 -6.11 -8.49
CA ILE A 95 -15.22 -4.98 -7.74
C ILE A 95 -15.30 -3.69 -8.56
N SER A 96 -15.79 -2.63 -7.93
CA SER A 96 -15.76 -1.27 -8.51
C SER A 96 -14.43 -0.55 -8.22
N PRO A 97 -14.11 0.54 -8.93
CA PRO A 97 -12.96 1.38 -8.60
C PRO A 97 -13.00 1.93 -7.17
N GLU A 98 -14.18 2.28 -6.66
CA GLU A 98 -14.39 2.74 -5.28
C GLU A 98 -14.09 1.62 -4.28
N PHE A 99 -14.46 0.38 -4.59
CA PHE A 99 -14.11 -0.77 -3.79
C PHE A 99 -12.58 -0.90 -3.68
N VAL A 100 -11.88 -0.87 -4.82
CA VAL A 100 -10.42 -0.93 -4.85
C VAL A 100 -9.81 0.21 -4.01
N LYS A 101 -10.29 1.44 -4.18
CA LYS A 101 -9.78 2.61 -3.45
C LYS A 101 -9.92 2.51 -1.94
N ASN A 102 -11.03 1.97 -1.47
CA ASN A 102 -11.34 1.90 -0.05
C ASN A 102 -10.74 0.66 0.62
N TYR A 103 -10.81 -0.49 -0.03
CA TYR A 103 -10.48 -1.79 0.57
C TYR A 103 -9.08 -2.32 0.21
N SER A 104 -8.33 -1.67 -0.69
CA SER A 104 -6.93 -2.03 -0.94
C SER A 104 -5.97 -1.63 0.19
N LYS A 105 -6.38 -0.69 1.06
CA LYS A 105 -5.52 -0.11 2.09
C LYS A 105 -5.16 -1.14 3.17
N PRO A 106 -3.87 -1.29 3.55
CA PRO A 106 -3.46 -2.23 4.59
C PRO A 106 -4.19 -2.06 5.91
N ALA A 107 -4.47 -0.81 6.32
CA ALA A 107 -5.23 -0.53 7.54
C ALA A 107 -6.67 -1.09 7.49
N VAL A 108 -7.32 -1.01 6.32
CA VAL A 108 -8.69 -1.52 6.15
C VAL A 108 -8.69 -3.04 6.12
N LYS A 109 -7.70 -3.67 5.48
CA LYS A 109 -7.49 -5.12 5.53
C LYS A 109 -7.28 -5.61 6.96
N GLN A 110 -6.47 -4.92 7.76
CA GLN A 110 -6.24 -5.25 9.16
C GLN A 110 -7.53 -5.18 9.99
N VAL A 111 -8.31 -4.10 9.82
CA VAL A 111 -9.61 -3.96 10.49
C VAL A 111 -10.54 -5.10 10.10
N PHE A 112 -10.60 -5.46 8.82
CA PHE A 112 -11.42 -6.58 8.35
C PHE A 112 -11.01 -7.91 8.97
N THR A 113 -9.71 -8.26 8.96
CA THR A 113 -9.21 -9.48 9.61
C THR A 113 -9.52 -9.52 11.10
N ASN A 114 -9.43 -8.38 11.79
CA ASN A 114 -9.80 -8.29 13.20
C ASN A 114 -11.30 -8.56 13.41
N LEU A 115 -12.17 -7.95 12.60
CA LEU A 115 -13.61 -8.20 12.67
C LEU A 115 -13.96 -9.66 12.35
N GLU A 116 -13.30 -10.25 11.37
CA GLU A 116 -13.45 -11.67 11.05
C GLU A 116 -13.04 -12.57 12.23
N ASN A 117 -11.93 -12.26 12.90
CA ASN A 117 -11.49 -13.00 14.10
C ASN A 117 -12.50 -12.90 15.25
N ILE A 118 -13.11 -11.73 15.48
CA ILE A 118 -14.14 -11.55 16.51
C ILE A 118 -15.40 -12.35 16.18
N THR A 119 -15.85 -12.25 14.93
CA THR A 119 -17.13 -12.82 14.51
C THR A 119 -17.06 -14.34 14.32
N ARG A 120 -15.91 -14.87 13.92
CA ARG A 120 -15.70 -16.32 13.73
C ARG A 120 -15.06 -17.02 14.94
N GLY A 121 -14.51 -16.27 15.89
CA GLY A 121 -14.00 -16.81 17.14
C GLY A 121 -15.10 -17.45 17.98
N LYS A 122 -14.80 -18.54 18.70
CA LYS A 122 -15.79 -19.17 19.60
C LYS A 122 -16.10 -18.29 20.80
N THR A 123 -15.12 -17.49 21.23
CA THR A 123 -15.22 -16.52 22.33
C THR A 123 -14.47 -15.24 21.99
N VAL A 124 -14.85 -14.15 22.66
CA VAL A 124 -14.17 -12.85 22.54
C VAL A 124 -12.71 -12.96 23.00
N ASP A 125 -12.44 -13.74 24.04
CA ASP A 125 -11.09 -13.92 24.58
C ASP A 125 -10.14 -14.60 23.58
N GLU A 126 -10.60 -15.63 22.86
CA GLU A 126 -9.82 -16.27 21.80
C GLU A 126 -9.51 -15.31 20.65
N ALA A 127 -10.47 -14.47 20.27
CA ALA A 127 -10.27 -13.47 19.21
C ALA A 127 -9.25 -12.41 19.63
N LEU A 128 -9.32 -11.93 20.87
CA LEU A 128 -8.39 -10.94 21.43
C LEU A 128 -6.96 -11.51 21.55
N LEU A 129 -6.81 -12.77 21.95
CA LEU A 129 -5.50 -13.45 21.97
C LEU A 129 -4.87 -13.49 20.58
N LYS A 130 -5.62 -13.90 19.55
CA LYS A 130 -5.13 -13.93 18.17
C LYS A 130 -4.71 -12.54 17.67
N MET A 131 -5.49 -11.51 17.96
CA MET A 131 -5.12 -10.14 17.57
C MET A 131 -3.83 -9.67 18.25
N ARG A 132 -3.69 -9.96 19.55
CA ARG A 132 -2.49 -9.61 20.30
C ARG A 132 -1.26 -10.31 19.72
N ASP A 133 -1.37 -11.59 19.41
CA ASP A 133 -0.25 -12.37 18.86
C ASP A 133 0.13 -11.88 17.44
N HIS A 134 -0.85 -11.46 16.62
CA HIS A 134 -0.58 -10.80 15.33
C HIS A 134 0.14 -9.45 15.49
N GLU A 135 -0.29 -8.59 16.42
CA GLU A 135 0.39 -7.31 16.68
C GLU A 135 1.80 -7.53 17.24
N LEU A 136 1.99 -8.53 18.10
CA LEU A 136 3.31 -8.90 18.61
C LEU A 136 4.23 -9.35 17.47
N LYS A 137 3.76 -10.23 16.59
CA LYS A 137 4.52 -10.69 15.42
C LYS A 137 4.90 -9.52 14.51
N ARG A 138 3.96 -8.61 14.25
CA ARG A 138 4.22 -7.41 13.45
C ARG A 138 5.30 -6.53 14.10
N TYR A 139 5.27 -6.40 15.42
CA TYR A 139 6.28 -5.65 16.17
C TYR A 139 7.66 -6.32 16.11
N THR A 140 7.74 -7.64 16.23
CA THR A 140 9.00 -8.39 16.13
C THR A 140 9.57 -8.34 14.72
N ASP A 141 8.73 -8.47 13.68
CA ASP A 141 9.15 -8.38 12.27
C ASP A 141 9.71 -6.99 11.94
N ILE A 142 9.11 -5.92 12.47
CA ILE A 142 9.61 -4.53 12.30
C ILE A 142 10.94 -4.31 13.02
N LEU A 143 11.12 -4.92 14.19
CA LEU A 143 12.34 -4.76 15.01
C LEU A 143 13.45 -5.76 14.65
N GLY A 144 13.18 -6.73 13.77
CA GLY A 144 14.14 -7.78 13.42
C GLY A 144 14.58 -8.63 14.63
N MET A 145 13.73 -8.77 15.65
CA MET A 145 14.03 -9.61 16.81
C MET A 145 13.47 -11.01 16.59
N GLU A 146 14.35 -11.94 16.19
CA GLU A 146 14.10 -13.38 16.34
C GLU A 146 14.38 -13.77 17.80
N TRP A 147 13.41 -14.40 18.47
CA TRP A 147 13.58 -15.00 19.81
C TRP A 147 13.74 -16.50 19.70
#